data_AF-A0AAW0DRF5-F1
#
_entry.id   AF-A0AAW0DRF5-F1
#
_cell.length_a   1.000
_cell.length_b   1.000
_cell.length_c   1.000
_cell.angle_alpha   90.00
_cell.angle_beta   90.00
_cell.angle_gamma   90.00
#
_symmetry.space_group_name_H-M   'P 1'
#
loop_
_entity.id
_entity.type
_entity.pdbx_description
1 polymer ?
#
loop_
_entity_poly.entity_id
_entity_poly.type
_entity_poly.pdbx_seq_one_letter_code
_entity_poly.pdbx_strand_id
1 'polypeptide(L)'
;MHASPNVNDIPESPLSTTSTLFLDDDQIRSIFLTDKLVFEQSPVTESDIPPNILACIADILDQPDIYDAIFGSPSDLDPTAQPFVPQSQTSPDLDLESPLEVIPSWEAVLNAACIHQRPTLPILSSYATELVVGAQWNAEELAELARQLCWKVSSPTSGANRDALAPFARELYLCFASILGQETASCFLGSLQTTVMELFRNSWCTEINQTAISYLHPPSTELLASAISITSFIGDMFAHDLYPKTQICVCISVIVHELYSVEHLEALRVLIEHSQAGFWCVTDNSGQMLPIEGMFRKFLSHFAGKIEVMKHKKQLSVIGRATANSQERDGKVREILDMLSGWLGRDVRQL
;
A
#
# COMPACT_ATOMS: atom_id res chain seq x y z
N MET A 1 46.33 -55.22 -37.94
CA MET A 1 45.48 -54.71 -39.04
C MET A 1 44.50 -53.72 -38.45
N HIS A 2 44.82 -52.43 -38.55
CA HIS A 2 43.98 -51.34 -38.04
C HIS A 2 43.00 -50.91 -39.13
N ALA A 3 41.71 -50.95 -38.81
CA ALA A 3 40.64 -50.41 -39.65
C ALA A 3 40.20 -49.06 -39.06
N SER A 4 40.42 -48.00 -39.84
CA SER A 4 39.97 -46.64 -39.55
C SER A 4 38.47 -46.52 -39.83
N PRO A 5 37.69 -45.78 -39.00
CA PRO A 5 36.31 -45.46 -39.33
C PRO A 5 36.23 -44.21 -40.20
N ASN A 6 35.31 -44.31 -41.17
CA ASN A 6 35.01 -43.36 -42.22
C ASN A 6 34.21 -42.18 -41.63
N VAL A 7 34.70 -40.96 -41.82
CA VAL A 7 34.01 -39.70 -41.50
C VAL A 7 33.42 -39.20 -42.80
N ASN A 8 32.09 -39.20 -42.94
CA ASN A 8 31.34 -38.38 -43.89
C ASN A 8 29.85 -38.43 -43.52
N ASP A 9 29.29 -37.23 -43.29
CA ASP A 9 27.93 -36.78 -43.65
C ASP A 9 27.41 -35.78 -42.61
N ILE A 10 27.79 -34.51 -42.81
CA ILE A 10 27.17 -33.35 -42.17
C ILE A 10 26.26 -32.72 -43.23
N PRO A 11 24.94 -32.63 -43.02
CA PRO A 11 24.04 -31.95 -43.95
C PRO A 11 24.18 -30.43 -43.80
N GLU A 12 24.46 -29.75 -44.91
CA GLU A 12 24.52 -28.28 -45.00
C GLU A 12 23.14 -27.66 -44.78
N SER A 13 23.06 -26.75 -43.81
CA SER A 13 21.87 -25.93 -43.53
C SER A 13 21.67 -24.86 -44.62
N PRO A 14 20.42 -24.57 -45.04
CA PRO A 14 20.15 -23.58 -46.06
C PRO A 14 20.36 -22.15 -45.54
N LEU A 15 21.02 -21.35 -46.37
CA LEU A 15 21.32 -19.93 -46.17
C LEU A 15 20.04 -19.10 -46.03
N SER A 16 19.97 -18.33 -44.94
CA SER A 16 18.97 -17.28 -44.73
C SER A 16 19.09 -16.19 -45.80
N THR A 17 17.99 -15.93 -46.50
CA THR A 17 17.84 -14.82 -47.43
C THR A 17 17.52 -13.53 -46.67
N THR A 18 18.48 -12.60 -46.67
CA THR A 18 18.30 -11.23 -46.18
C THR A 18 17.48 -10.43 -47.20
N SER A 19 16.15 -10.36 -46.98
CA SER A 19 15.29 -9.42 -47.70
C SER A 19 15.50 -8.01 -47.14
N THR A 20 16.13 -7.15 -47.93
CA THR A 20 16.30 -5.73 -47.63
C THR A 20 15.04 -4.99 -48.07
N LEU A 21 14.15 -4.69 -47.11
CA LEU A 21 12.97 -3.85 -47.34
C LEU A 21 13.43 -2.39 -47.48
N PHE A 22 13.37 -1.85 -48.69
CA PHE A 22 13.45 -0.42 -48.93
C PHE A 22 12.08 0.20 -48.61
N LEU A 23 11.95 0.71 -47.38
CA LEU A 23 10.83 1.57 -47.01
C LEU A 23 11.14 2.99 -47.50
N ASP A 24 10.20 3.55 -48.24
CA ASP A 24 10.27 4.92 -48.76
C ASP A 24 10.14 5.91 -47.59
N ASP A 25 11.02 6.91 -47.51
CA ASP A 25 11.10 7.86 -46.38
C ASP A 25 9.77 8.60 -46.14
N ASP A 26 8.94 8.73 -47.17
CA ASP A 26 7.61 9.34 -47.08
C ASP A 26 6.57 8.45 -46.38
N GLN A 27 6.70 7.12 -46.46
CA GLN A 27 5.87 6.20 -45.65
C GLN A 27 6.25 6.27 -44.18
N ILE A 28 7.55 6.38 -43.88
CA ILE A 28 8.04 6.53 -42.50
C ILE A 28 7.51 7.84 -41.90
N ARG A 29 7.51 8.95 -42.65
CA ARG A 29 6.93 10.22 -42.19
C ARG A 29 5.42 10.14 -41.95
N SER A 30 4.66 9.37 -42.75
CA SER A 30 3.21 9.21 -42.56
C SER A 30 2.86 8.49 -41.24
N ILE A 31 3.72 7.57 -40.78
CA ILE A 31 3.54 6.88 -39.50
C ILE A 31 3.72 7.84 -38.32
N PHE A 32 4.62 8.83 -38.43
CA PHE A 32 4.88 9.80 -37.36
C PHE A 32 4.04 11.10 -37.43
N LEU A 33 3.30 11.33 -38.51
CA LEU A 33 2.46 12.53 -38.68
C LEU A 33 0.98 12.34 -38.31
N THR A 34 0.54 11.10 -38.05
CA THR A 34 -0.89 10.81 -37.78
C THR A 34 -1.31 10.99 -36.31
N ASP A 35 -0.37 11.16 -35.38
CA ASP A 35 -0.67 11.23 -33.93
C ASP A 35 -0.69 12.66 -33.32
N LYS A 36 -0.90 13.70 -34.15
CA LYS A 36 -1.22 15.05 -33.65
C LYS A 36 -2.69 15.42 -33.77
N LEU A 37 -3.58 14.43 -33.74
CA LEU A 37 -4.96 14.67 -33.33
C LEU A 37 -4.95 14.80 -31.80
N VAL A 38 -5.04 16.03 -31.32
CA VAL A 38 -5.51 16.34 -29.97
C VAL A 38 -6.93 15.75 -29.88
N PHE A 39 -7.02 14.48 -29.50
CA PHE A 39 -8.25 13.93 -29.02
C PHE A 39 -8.53 14.63 -27.70
N GLU A 40 -9.46 15.58 -27.74
CA GLU A 40 -10.30 15.88 -26.58
C GLU A 40 -11.07 14.59 -26.24
N GLN A 41 -10.38 13.60 -25.67
CA GLN A 41 -11.04 12.48 -25.04
C GLN A 41 -11.83 13.06 -23.89
N SER A 42 -13.15 13.03 -24.06
CA SER A 42 -14.07 13.44 -23.01
C SER A 42 -13.75 12.60 -21.76
N PRO A 43 -13.70 13.21 -20.57
CA PRO A 43 -13.41 12.49 -19.34
C PRO A 43 -14.37 11.31 -19.18
N VAL A 44 -13.84 10.17 -18.71
CA VAL A 44 -14.63 8.96 -18.43
C VAL A 44 -15.76 9.35 -17.48
N THR A 45 -16.98 9.17 -17.94
CA THR A 45 -18.16 9.52 -17.14
C THR A 45 -18.44 8.42 -16.13
N GLU A 46 -19.08 8.72 -15.00
CA GLU A 46 -19.41 7.70 -13.99
C GLU A 46 -20.16 6.50 -14.59
N SER A 47 -20.93 6.68 -15.66
CA SER A 47 -21.62 5.58 -16.35
C SER A 47 -20.69 4.52 -16.96
N ASP A 48 -19.42 4.84 -17.19
CA ASP A 48 -18.44 3.95 -17.82
C ASP A 48 -17.70 3.07 -16.79
N ILE A 49 -17.84 3.37 -15.50
CA ILE A 49 -17.18 2.63 -14.42
C ILE A 49 -18.08 1.46 -14.00
N PRO A 50 -17.53 0.24 -13.84
CA PRO A 50 -18.29 -0.89 -13.32
C PRO A 50 -19.07 -0.54 -12.05
N PRO A 51 -20.40 -0.82 -11.98
CA PRO A 51 -21.26 -0.38 -10.88
C PRO A 51 -20.79 -0.83 -9.50
N ASN A 52 -20.07 -1.95 -9.40
CA ASN A 52 -19.51 -2.46 -8.15
C ASN A 52 -18.37 -1.58 -7.60
N ILE A 53 -17.55 -0.99 -8.48
CA ILE A 53 -16.48 -0.07 -8.09
C ILE A 53 -17.09 1.25 -7.63
N LEU A 54 -18.09 1.77 -8.36
CA LEU A 54 -18.81 2.98 -7.98
C LEU A 54 -19.59 2.83 -6.69
N ALA A 55 -20.28 1.70 -6.49
CA ALA A 55 -20.98 1.41 -5.24
C ALA A 55 -20.00 1.34 -4.06
N CYS A 56 -18.87 0.64 -4.18
CA CYS A 56 -17.84 0.64 -3.14
C CYS A 56 -17.32 2.05 -2.82
N ILE A 57 -17.02 2.86 -3.84
CA ILE A 57 -16.49 4.22 -3.62
C ILE A 57 -17.56 5.14 -3.03
N ALA A 58 -18.80 5.04 -3.51
CA ALA A 58 -19.93 5.82 -3.00
C ALA A 58 -20.26 5.45 -1.56
N ASP A 59 -20.40 4.16 -1.26
CA ASP A 59 -20.69 3.68 0.07
C ASP A 59 -19.59 4.11 1.05
N ILE A 60 -18.32 3.87 0.72
CA ILE A 60 -17.19 4.18 1.62
C ILE A 60 -17.04 5.70 1.88
N LEU A 61 -17.32 6.56 0.90
CA LEU A 61 -17.17 8.01 1.05
C LEU A 61 -18.44 8.69 1.59
N ASP A 62 -19.64 8.21 1.19
CA ASP A 62 -20.92 8.85 1.52
C ASP A 62 -21.49 8.39 2.86
N GLN A 63 -21.02 7.27 3.43
CA GLN A 63 -21.46 6.80 4.74
C GLN A 63 -20.37 7.00 5.80
N PRO A 64 -20.49 8.02 6.67
CA PRO A 64 -19.64 8.10 7.87
C PRO A 64 -19.80 6.88 8.78
N ASP A 65 -20.91 6.13 8.66
CA ASP A 65 -21.31 5.05 9.57
C ASP A 65 -21.13 3.62 9.00
N ILE A 66 -20.52 3.45 7.81
CA ILE A 66 -20.22 2.09 7.30
C ILE A 66 -19.27 1.31 8.22
N TYR A 67 -18.51 2.05 9.02
CA TYR A 67 -17.72 1.47 10.10
C TYR A 67 -18.57 0.65 11.06
N ASP A 68 -19.72 1.17 11.49
CA ASP A 68 -20.68 0.43 12.34
C ASP A 68 -21.39 -0.68 11.57
N ALA A 69 -21.67 -0.50 10.27
CA ALA A 69 -22.41 -1.48 9.47
C ALA A 69 -21.58 -2.72 9.08
N ILE A 70 -20.28 -2.57 8.80
CA ILE A 70 -19.41 -3.70 8.42
C ILE A 70 -18.92 -4.46 9.65
N PHE A 71 -18.75 -3.79 10.80
CA PHE A 71 -18.09 -4.37 11.96
C PHE A 71 -18.97 -4.49 13.22
N GLY A 72 -20.23 -4.05 13.15
CA GLY A 72 -21.19 -4.09 14.25
C GLY A 72 -20.97 -2.95 15.23
N SER A 73 -22.03 -2.24 15.59
CA SER A 73 -21.95 -1.23 16.63
C SER A 73 -21.67 -1.92 17.98
N PRO A 74 -20.77 -1.38 18.84
CA PRO A 74 -20.58 -1.89 20.19
C PRO A 74 -21.88 -1.90 21.02
N SER A 75 -22.89 -1.15 20.58
CA SER A 75 -24.24 -1.10 21.14
C SER A 75 -25.04 -2.40 20.96
N ASP A 76 -24.63 -3.28 20.03
CA ASP A 76 -25.25 -4.59 19.78
C ASP A 76 -24.70 -5.69 20.70
N LEU A 77 -23.71 -5.38 21.53
CA LEU A 77 -23.21 -6.29 22.56
C LEU A 77 -24.17 -6.27 23.75
N ASP A 78 -24.64 -7.45 24.17
CA ASP A 78 -25.54 -7.61 25.32
C ASP A 78 -24.95 -6.92 26.56
N PRO A 79 -25.58 -5.84 27.09
CA PRO A 79 -25.06 -5.12 28.26
C PRO A 79 -25.10 -5.96 29.54
N THR A 80 -25.74 -7.13 29.49
CA THR A 80 -25.76 -8.12 30.58
C THR A 80 -24.71 -9.22 30.43
N ALA A 81 -23.97 -9.24 29.31
CA ALA A 81 -22.85 -10.16 29.13
C ALA A 81 -21.78 -9.82 30.18
N GLN A 82 -21.62 -10.72 31.16
CA GLN A 82 -20.52 -10.58 32.10
C GLN A 82 -19.20 -10.64 31.34
N PRO A 83 -18.25 -9.75 31.63
CA PRO A 83 -16.95 -9.79 30.98
C PRO A 83 -16.31 -11.14 31.31
N PHE A 84 -16.12 -11.97 30.28
CA PHE A 84 -15.26 -13.15 30.38
C PHE A 84 -13.83 -12.65 30.54
N VAL A 85 -13.48 -12.29 31.78
CA VAL A 85 -12.09 -12.06 32.18
C VAL A 85 -11.64 -13.38 32.77
N PRO A 86 -10.85 -14.21 32.05
CA PRO A 86 -10.09 -15.26 32.71
C PRO A 86 -9.32 -14.57 33.83
N GLN A 87 -9.62 -14.94 35.08
CA GLN A 87 -8.81 -14.49 36.20
C GLN A 87 -7.43 -15.11 35.98
N SER A 88 -6.52 -14.34 35.39
CA SER A 88 -5.12 -14.70 35.26
C SER A 88 -4.61 -14.93 36.67
N GLN A 89 -4.53 -16.20 37.06
CA GLN A 89 -3.95 -16.61 38.32
C GLN A 89 -2.50 -16.18 38.28
N THR A 90 -2.18 -15.13 39.04
CA THR A 90 -0.81 -14.67 39.26
C THR A 90 -0.10 -15.78 40.04
N SER A 91 0.47 -16.74 39.31
CA SER A 91 1.33 -17.76 39.88
C SER A 91 2.58 -17.08 40.46
N PRO A 92 3.01 -17.44 41.69
CA PRO A 92 4.18 -16.86 42.31
C PRO A 92 5.43 -17.16 41.48
N ASP A 93 6.27 -16.12 41.32
CA ASP A 93 7.59 -16.12 40.68
C ASP A 93 8.39 -17.37 41.07
N LEU A 94 8.43 -18.32 40.14
CA LEU A 94 9.52 -19.27 40.06
C LEU A 94 10.45 -18.72 38.99
N ASP A 95 11.70 -18.43 39.36
CA ASP A 95 12.82 -18.10 38.47
C ASP A 95 13.08 -19.28 37.50
N LEU A 96 12.15 -19.53 36.58
CA LEU A 96 12.37 -20.38 35.43
C LEU A 96 13.25 -19.61 34.47
N GLU A 97 14.47 -20.09 34.30
CA GLU A 97 15.34 -19.76 33.18
C GLU A 97 14.48 -19.67 31.90
N SER A 98 14.32 -18.45 31.39
CA SER A 98 13.63 -18.18 30.13
C SER A 98 14.12 -19.20 29.10
N PRO A 99 13.23 -20.07 28.57
CA PRO A 99 13.60 -20.99 27.50
C PRO A 99 14.32 -20.18 26.43
N LEU A 100 15.52 -20.60 26.04
CA LEU A 100 16.29 -19.95 24.98
C LEU A 100 15.38 -19.85 23.76
N GLU A 101 14.93 -18.64 23.43
CA GLU A 101 14.09 -18.40 22.26
C GLU A 101 14.86 -18.85 21.02
N VAL A 102 14.38 -19.93 20.40
CA VAL A 102 14.98 -20.45 19.17
C VAL A 102 14.59 -19.49 18.05
N ILE A 103 15.52 -18.61 17.68
CA ILE A 103 15.35 -17.68 16.57
C ILE A 103 15.13 -18.50 15.28
N PRO A 104 14.01 -18.30 14.56
CA PRO A 104 13.77 -19.00 13.31
C PRO A 104 14.85 -18.69 12.26
N SER A 105 15.28 -19.71 11.51
CA SER A 105 16.33 -19.56 10.48
C SER A 105 15.95 -18.56 9.39
N TRP A 106 14.66 -18.45 9.06
CA TRP A 106 14.15 -17.52 8.05
C TRP A 106 14.32 -16.06 8.44
N GLU A 107 14.43 -15.74 9.74
CA GLU A 107 14.54 -14.38 10.23
C GLU A 107 15.86 -13.72 9.78
N ALA A 108 16.95 -14.49 9.74
CA ALA A 108 18.23 -14.02 9.24
C ALA A 108 18.16 -13.60 7.76
N VAL A 109 17.44 -14.38 6.94
CA VAL A 109 17.22 -14.10 5.51
C VAL A 109 16.34 -12.85 5.34
N LEU A 110 15.26 -12.75 6.12
CA LEU A 110 14.41 -11.56 6.16
C LEU A 110 15.21 -10.31 6.51
N ASN A 111 16.04 -10.39 7.56
CA ASN A 111 16.90 -9.31 8.01
C ASN A 111 17.86 -8.87 6.90
N ALA A 112 18.53 -9.82 6.25
CA ALA A 112 19.45 -9.55 5.15
C ALA A 112 18.76 -8.87 3.94
N ALA A 113 17.57 -9.34 3.57
CA ALA A 113 16.79 -8.75 2.48
C ALA A 113 16.38 -7.30 2.80
N CYS A 114 15.95 -7.04 4.03
CA CYS A 114 15.44 -5.73 4.44
C CYS A 114 16.52 -4.66 4.59
N ILE A 115 17.77 -5.02 4.91
CA ILE A 115 18.86 -4.04 5.06
C ILE A 115 19.62 -3.74 3.75
N HIS A 116 19.23 -4.40 2.65
CA HIS A 116 19.96 -4.27 1.38
C HIS A 116 19.77 -2.86 0.77
N GLN A 117 20.87 -2.10 0.62
CA GLN A 117 20.82 -0.69 0.22
C GLN A 117 20.36 -0.45 -1.23
N ARG A 118 20.55 -1.44 -2.11
CA ARG A 118 20.16 -1.35 -3.54
C ARG A 118 19.36 -2.59 -3.94
N PRO A 119 18.12 -2.71 -3.47
CA PRO A 119 17.29 -3.86 -3.77
C PRO A 119 16.96 -3.84 -5.27
N THR A 120 17.58 -4.74 -6.03
CA THR A 120 17.13 -5.01 -7.40
C THR A 120 16.16 -6.20 -7.35
N LEU A 121 15.23 -6.26 -8.30
CA LEU A 121 14.24 -7.33 -8.34
C LEU A 121 14.88 -8.74 -8.28
N PRO A 122 15.96 -9.05 -9.02
CA PRO A 122 16.61 -10.36 -8.92
C PRO A 122 17.19 -10.67 -7.53
N ILE A 123 17.72 -9.66 -6.83
CA ILE A 123 18.26 -9.83 -5.47
C ILE A 123 17.12 -10.14 -4.50
N LEU A 124 16.02 -9.38 -4.56
CA LEU A 124 14.85 -9.62 -3.72
C LEU A 124 14.21 -10.98 -3.99
N SER A 125 14.12 -11.38 -5.26
CA SER A 125 13.59 -12.69 -5.66
C SER A 125 14.45 -13.85 -5.14
N SER A 126 15.78 -13.68 -5.13
CA SER A 126 16.71 -14.65 -4.55
C SER A 126 16.48 -14.82 -3.04
N TYR A 127 16.39 -13.71 -2.30
CA TYR A 127 16.10 -13.76 -0.86
C TYR A 127 14.73 -14.35 -0.56
N ALA A 128 13.72 -14.00 -1.36
CA ALA A 128 12.37 -14.54 -1.19
C ALA A 128 12.35 -16.05 -1.41
N THR A 129 13.05 -16.54 -2.45
CA THR A 129 13.19 -17.98 -2.72
C THR A 129 13.89 -18.69 -1.56
N GLU A 130 15.01 -18.15 -1.07
CA GLU A 130 15.75 -18.72 0.06
C GLU A 130 14.89 -18.77 1.33
N LEU A 131 14.16 -17.69 1.62
CA LEU A 131 13.28 -17.60 2.78
C LEU A 131 12.15 -18.64 2.71
N VAL A 132 11.47 -18.74 1.57
CA VAL A 132 10.33 -19.66 1.38
C VAL A 132 10.77 -21.13 1.45
N VAL A 133 11.94 -21.47 0.89
CA VAL A 133 12.49 -22.85 0.93
C VAL A 133 13.10 -23.19 2.30
N GLY A 134 13.59 -22.19 3.03
CA GLY A 134 14.37 -22.37 4.26
C GLY A 134 13.56 -22.69 5.52
N ALA A 135 12.22 -22.73 5.43
CA ALA A 135 11.34 -22.99 6.57
C ALA A 135 10.13 -23.85 6.16
N GLN A 136 9.49 -24.45 7.15
CA GLN A 136 8.12 -24.93 7.02
C GLN A 136 7.20 -23.75 7.27
N TRP A 137 6.07 -23.69 6.56
CA TRP A 137 5.15 -22.57 6.66
C TRP A 137 3.76 -23.09 6.98
N ASN A 138 3.31 -22.79 8.19
CA ASN A 138 1.93 -22.87 8.60
C ASN A 138 1.31 -21.46 8.75
N ALA A 139 0.01 -21.38 9.03
CA ALA A 139 -0.69 -20.10 9.12
C ALA A 139 -0.11 -19.15 10.20
N GLU A 140 0.37 -19.70 11.33
CA GLU A 140 0.97 -18.93 12.42
C GLU A 140 2.34 -18.37 12.03
N GLU A 141 3.18 -19.18 11.36
CA GLU A 141 4.48 -18.74 10.85
C GLU A 141 4.34 -17.67 9.76
N LEU A 142 3.34 -17.79 8.88
CA LEU A 142 3.03 -16.76 7.88
C LEU A 142 2.54 -15.46 8.54
N ALA A 143 1.74 -15.56 9.60
CA ALA A 143 1.31 -14.41 10.38
C ALA A 143 2.47 -13.76 11.15
N GLU A 144 3.40 -14.56 11.69
CA GLU A 144 4.65 -14.05 12.29
C GLU A 144 5.51 -13.33 11.25
N LEU A 145 5.71 -13.90 10.06
CA LEU A 145 6.45 -13.26 8.97
C LEU A 145 5.82 -11.90 8.59
N ALA A 146 4.50 -11.84 8.49
CA ALA A 146 3.75 -10.61 8.25
C ALA A 146 3.97 -9.57 9.37
N ARG A 147 3.92 -9.99 10.64
CA ARG A 147 4.19 -9.15 11.80
C ARG A 147 5.63 -8.62 11.81
N GLN A 148 6.61 -9.45 11.49
CA GLN A 148 8.01 -9.04 11.40
C GLN A 148 8.24 -8.01 10.28
N LEU A 149 7.64 -8.20 9.11
CA LEU A 149 7.66 -7.19 8.04
C LEU A 149 7.06 -5.86 8.51
N CYS A 150 5.87 -5.90 9.12
CA CYS A 150 5.22 -4.69 9.64
C CYS A 150 6.02 -4.01 10.75
N TRP A 151 6.67 -4.78 11.63
CA TRP A 151 7.58 -4.26 12.66
C TRP A 151 8.79 -3.55 12.02
N LYS A 152 9.36 -4.11 10.95
CA LYS A 152 10.48 -3.47 10.23
C LYS A 152 10.08 -2.15 9.58
N VAL A 153 8.86 -2.07 9.03
CA VAL A 153 8.29 -0.83 8.50
C VAL A 153 8.13 0.21 9.60
N SER A 154 7.53 -0.19 10.71
CA SER A 154 7.08 0.71 11.78
C SER A 154 8.22 1.16 12.69
N SER A 155 9.29 0.37 12.83
CA SER A 155 10.41 0.65 13.71
C SER A 155 11.44 1.59 13.05
N PRO A 156 11.73 2.78 13.64
CA PRO A 156 12.79 3.66 13.15
C PRO A 156 14.20 3.08 13.33
N THR A 157 14.36 2.11 14.24
CA THR A 157 15.65 1.52 14.60
C THR A 157 15.96 0.23 13.85
N SER A 158 15.05 -0.26 13.01
CA SER A 158 15.21 -1.54 12.31
C SER A 158 16.38 -1.54 11.31
N GLY A 159 16.87 -0.36 10.92
CA GLY A 159 17.86 -0.22 9.85
C GLY A 159 17.37 -0.70 8.47
N ALA A 160 16.08 -1.03 8.36
CA ALA A 160 15.49 -1.54 7.13
C ALA A 160 15.43 -0.44 6.07
N ASN A 161 15.77 -0.81 4.85
CA ASN A 161 15.51 -0.03 3.66
C ASN A 161 14.02 -0.11 3.35
N ARG A 162 13.28 0.94 3.73
CA ARG A 162 11.81 0.98 3.61
C ARG A 162 11.32 0.83 2.19
N ASP A 163 12.05 1.41 1.23
CA ASP A 163 11.75 1.33 -0.20
C ASP A 163 11.86 -0.11 -0.74
N ALA A 164 12.55 -1.00 -0.02
CA ALA A 164 12.68 -2.41 -0.38
C ALA A 164 11.51 -3.27 0.11
N LEU A 165 10.77 -2.84 1.13
CA LEU A 165 9.87 -3.71 1.89
C LEU A 165 8.65 -4.14 1.08
N ALA A 166 8.00 -3.24 0.36
CA ALA A 166 6.83 -3.58 -0.46
C ALA A 166 7.20 -4.42 -1.69
N PRO A 167 8.25 -4.08 -2.47
CA PRO A 167 8.78 -4.97 -3.50
C PRO A 167 9.15 -6.35 -2.96
N PHE A 168 9.77 -6.43 -1.78
CA PHE A 168 10.16 -7.71 -1.19
C PHE A 168 8.94 -8.53 -0.74
N ALA A 169 7.93 -7.91 -0.13
CA ALA A 169 6.67 -8.57 0.20
C ALA A 169 5.98 -9.13 -1.06
N ARG A 170 6.11 -8.44 -2.20
CA ARG A 170 5.58 -8.92 -3.48
C ARG A 170 6.34 -10.14 -3.97
N GLU A 171 7.67 -10.12 -3.91
CA GLU A 171 8.48 -11.29 -4.27
C GLU A 171 8.19 -12.48 -3.34
N LEU A 172 7.97 -12.25 -2.05
CA LEU A 172 7.54 -13.30 -1.11
C LEU A 172 6.20 -13.91 -1.53
N TYR A 173 5.20 -13.09 -1.85
CA TYR A 173 3.90 -13.58 -2.33
C TYR A 173 4.04 -14.44 -3.59
N LEU A 174 4.82 -13.99 -4.58
CA LEU A 174 5.06 -14.74 -5.82
C LEU A 174 5.83 -16.05 -5.58
N CYS A 175 6.82 -16.05 -4.69
CA CYS A 175 7.57 -17.25 -4.30
C CYS A 175 6.69 -18.25 -3.54
N PHE A 176 5.85 -17.79 -2.60
CA PHE A 176 4.87 -18.65 -1.94
C PHE A 176 3.91 -19.29 -2.96
N ALA A 177 3.40 -18.50 -3.91
CA ALA A 177 2.45 -18.98 -4.90
C ALA A 177 3.05 -20.04 -5.81
N SER A 178 4.31 -19.85 -6.22
CA SER A 178 5.02 -20.76 -7.13
C SER A 178 5.53 -22.03 -6.46
N ILE A 179 6.01 -21.95 -5.20
CA ILE A 179 6.65 -23.08 -4.51
C ILE A 179 5.66 -23.87 -3.65
N LEU A 180 4.80 -23.18 -2.89
CA LEU A 180 3.88 -23.76 -1.90
C LEU A 180 2.40 -23.65 -2.30
N GLY A 181 2.11 -23.04 -3.45
CA GLY A 181 0.77 -22.91 -4.00
C GLY A 181 0.04 -21.62 -3.62
N GLN A 182 -1.01 -21.32 -4.38
CA GLN A 182 -1.77 -20.07 -4.30
C GLN A 182 -2.46 -19.86 -2.94
N GLU A 183 -2.86 -20.93 -2.27
CA GLU A 183 -3.51 -20.87 -0.96
C GLU A 183 -2.56 -20.31 0.11
N THR A 184 -1.34 -20.85 0.19
CA THR A 184 -0.28 -20.37 1.10
C THR A 184 0.06 -18.90 0.85
N ALA A 185 0.20 -18.51 -0.42
CA ALA A 185 0.45 -17.12 -0.80
C ALA A 185 -0.70 -16.19 -0.38
N SER A 186 -1.95 -16.64 -0.55
CA SER A 186 -3.14 -15.88 -0.16
C SER A 186 -3.25 -15.76 1.36
N CYS A 187 -2.87 -16.81 2.11
CA CYS A 187 -2.80 -16.77 3.57
C CYS A 187 -1.76 -15.75 4.05
N PHE A 188 -0.55 -15.76 3.48
CA PHE A 188 0.48 -14.76 3.75
C PHE A 188 -0.02 -13.34 3.48
N LEU A 189 -0.58 -13.11 2.28
CA LEU A 189 -1.08 -11.79 1.88
C LEU A 189 -2.20 -11.31 2.80
N GLY A 190 -3.14 -12.18 3.14
CA GLY A 190 -4.24 -11.88 4.07
C GLY A 190 -3.74 -11.50 5.46
N SER A 191 -2.76 -12.24 5.99
CA SER A 191 -2.10 -11.90 7.26
C SER A 191 -1.40 -10.54 7.20
N LEU A 192 -0.63 -10.28 6.14
CA LEU A 192 0.06 -9.00 5.93
C LEU A 192 -0.92 -7.82 5.86
N GLN A 193 -1.99 -7.97 5.07
CA GLN A 193 -3.03 -6.95 4.93
C GLN A 193 -3.77 -6.67 6.24
N THR A 194 -4.05 -7.72 7.01
CA THR A 194 -4.72 -7.61 8.31
C THR A 194 -3.83 -6.89 9.31
N THR A 195 -2.58 -7.33 9.47
CA THR A 195 -1.63 -6.72 10.42
C THR A 195 -1.35 -5.25 10.09
N VAL A 196 -1.13 -4.90 8.82
CA VAL A 196 -0.86 -3.50 8.46
C VAL A 196 -2.08 -2.59 8.70
N MET A 197 -3.29 -3.09 8.44
CA MET A 197 -4.53 -2.35 8.68
C MET A 197 -4.81 -2.18 10.18
N GLU A 198 -4.54 -3.19 11.00
CA GLU A 198 -4.63 -3.10 12.45
C GLU A 198 -3.69 -2.02 13.01
N LEU A 199 -2.41 -2.02 12.60
CA LEU A 199 -1.44 -1.01 13.00
C LEU A 199 -1.86 0.40 12.56
N PHE A 200 -2.37 0.52 11.34
CA PHE A 200 -2.89 1.77 10.80
C PHE A 200 -4.08 2.30 11.61
N ARG A 201 -5.10 1.45 11.85
CA ARG A 201 -6.29 1.81 12.63
C ARG A 201 -5.94 2.16 14.07
N ASN A 202 -5.05 1.40 14.70
CA ASN A 202 -4.57 1.70 16.04
C ASN A 202 -3.85 3.05 16.12
N SER A 203 -3.29 3.53 15.01
CA SER A 203 -2.60 4.82 14.96
C SER A 203 -3.55 5.99 14.69
N TRP A 204 -4.57 5.80 13.86
CA TRP A 204 -5.34 6.92 13.29
C TRP A 204 -6.83 6.93 13.64
N CYS A 205 -7.40 5.85 14.17
CA CYS A 205 -8.85 5.74 14.42
C CYS A 205 -9.15 5.72 15.92
N THR A 206 -9.76 6.81 16.41
CA THR A 206 -10.06 7.01 17.84
C THR A 206 -11.19 6.11 18.35
N GLU A 207 -12.08 5.69 17.46
CA GLU A 207 -13.15 4.73 17.76
C GLU A 207 -12.61 3.34 18.07
N ILE A 208 -11.54 2.93 17.38
CA ILE A 208 -10.91 1.62 17.57
C ILE A 208 -9.89 1.66 18.71
N ASN A 209 -9.05 2.68 18.72
CA ASN A 209 -8.04 2.87 19.75
C ASN A 209 -8.18 4.26 20.36
N GLN A 210 -8.60 4.33 21.62
CA GLN A 210 -8.71 5.59 22.35
C GLN A 210 -7.39 6.34 22.43
N THR A 211 -6.25 5.63 22.35
CA THR A 211 -4.90 6.21 22.34
C THR A 211 -4.38 6.58 20.95
N ALA A 212 -5.21 6.46 19.91
CA ALA A 212 -4.88 6.91 18.57
C ALA A 212 -4.50 8.40 18.55
N ILE A 213 -3.72 8.76 17.53
CA ILE A 213 -3.13 10.08 17.35
C ILE A 213 -4.24 11.14 17.35
N SER A 214 -4.32 11.92 18.42
CA SER A 214 -5.38 12.91 18.61
C SER A 214 -4.90 14.04 19.52
N TYR A 215 -5.71 15.09 19.66
CA TYR A 215 -5.40 16.15 20.61
C TYR A 215 -5.49 15.71 22.07
N LEU A 216 -6.31 14.70 22.36
CA LEU A 216 -6.45 14.14 23.70
C LEU A 216 -5.23 13.26 24.05
N HIS A 217 -4.64 12.64 23.03
CA HIS A 217 -3.48 11.76 23.17
C HIS A 217 -2.35 12.19 22.21
N PRO A 218 -1.60 13.26 22.54
CA PRO A 218 -0.43 13.67 21.78
C PRO A 218 0.56 12.52 21.62
N PRO A 219 0.95 12.14 20.39
CA PRO A 219 1.89 11.04 20.20
C PRO A 219 3.33 11.45 20.53
N SER A 220 4.16 10.46 20.85
CA SER A 220 5.61 10.65 20.77
C SER A 220 6.03 10.85 19.30
N THR A 221 7.20 11.47 19.08
CA THR A 221 7.75 11.62 17.73
C THR A 221 8.02 10.29 17.05
N GLU A 222 8.41 9.27 17.83
CA GLU A 222 8.65 7.91 17.35
C GLU A 222 7.35 7.23 16.92
N LEU A 223 6.28 7.36 17.71
CA LEU A 223 4.97 6.81 17.37
C LEU A 223 4.41 7.46 16.10
N LEU A 224 4.51 8.79 15.97
CA LEU A 224 4.07 9.46 14.74
C LEU A 224 4.90 8.99 13.53
N ALA A 225 6.23 8.93 13.67
CA ALA A 225 7.08 8.45 12.58
C ALA A 225 6.73 7.01 12.18
N SER A 226 6.43 6.16 13.15
CA SER A 226 5.96 4.79 12.96
C SER A 226 4.64 4.73 12.18
N ALA A 227 3.63 5.51 12.61
CA ALA A 227 2.33 5.60 11.97
C ALA A 227 2.41 6.11 10.51
N ILE A 228 3.24 7.12 10.26
CA ILE A 228 3.50 7.63 8.90
C ILE A 228 4.20 6.58 8.05
N SER A 229 5.13 5.79 8.62
CA SER A 229 5.83 4.73 7.88
C SER A 229 4.89 3.60 7.47
N ILE A 230 3.97 3.20 8.36
CA ILE A 230 2.89 2.25 8.04
C ILE A 230 1.99 2.81 6.93
N THR A 231 1.65 4.09 7.00
CA THR A 231 0.79 4.75 6.00
C THR A 231 1.43 4.78 4.60
N SER A 232 2.73 5.09 4.54
CA SER A 232 3.55 5.01 3.32
C SER A 232 3.58 3.58 2.77
N PHE A 233 3.87 2.60 3.62
CA PHE A 233 3.93 1.20 3.23
C PHE A 233 2.60 0.65 2.68
N ILE A 234 1.45 1.08 3.21
CA ILE A 234 0.13 0.75 2.64
C ILE A 234 0.01 1.27 1.20
N GLY A 235 0.45 2.51 0.94
CA GLY A 235 0.48 3.08 -0.39
C GLY A 235 1.41 2.28 -1.33
N ASP A 236 2.61 1.93 -0.87
CA ASP A 236 3.55 1.12 -1.65
C ASP A 236 3.02 -0.29 -1.92
N MET A 237 2.36 -0.92 -0.94
CA MET A 237 1.69 -2.21 -1.13
C MET A 237 0.62 -2.13 -2.24
N PHE A 238 -0.14 -1.03 -2.30
CA PHE A 238 -1.08 -0.81 -3.41
C PHE A 238 -0.35 -0.68 -4.75
N ALA A 239 0.72 0.11 -4.81
CA ALA A 239 1.53 0.28 -6.03
C ALA A 239 2.18 -1.03 -6.51
N HIS A 240 2.28 -2.04 -5.65
CA HIS A 240 2.81 -3.37 -5.92
C HIS A 240 1.75 -4.47 -6.04
N ASP A 241 0.47 -4.12 -6.20
CA ASP A 241 -0.67 -5.04 -6.34
C ASP A 241 -0.91 -5.95 -5.11
N LEU A 242 -0.38 -5.58 -3.94
CA LEU A 242 -0.56 -6.30 -2.68
C LEU A 242 -1.72 -5.74 -1.84
N TYR A 243 -2.28 -4.60 -2.24
CA TYR A 243 -3.37 -3.96 -1.51
C TYR A 243 -4.49 -3.60 -2.48
N PRO A 244 -5.74 -4.04 -2.24
CA PRO A 244 -6.83 -3.70 -3.14
C PRO A 244 -7.24 -2.24 -2.97
N LYS A 245 -7.75 -1.65 -4.05
CA LYS A 245 -8.23 -0.26 -4.10
C LYS A 245 -9.24 0.07 -2.99
N THR A 246 -10.13 -0.88 -2.68
CA THR A 246 -11.14 -0.73 -1.62
C THR A 246 -10.53 -0.45 -0.25
N GLN A 247 -9.40 -1.08 0.07
CA GLN A 247 -8.73 -0.86 1.36
C GLN A 247 -8.02 0.49 1.42
N ILE A 248 -7.52 1.02 0.29
CA ILE A 248 -7.02 2.40 0.23
C ILE A 248 -8.15 3.42 0.46
N CYS A 249 -9.35 3.18 -0.11
CA CYS A 249 -10.52 4.00 0.20
C CYS A 249 -10.85 4.00 1.69
N VAL A 250 -10.76 2.85 2.36
CA VAL A 250 -10.95 2.74 3.82
C VAL A 250 -9.91 3.57 4.57
N CYS A 251 -8.62 3.47 4.22
CA CYS A 251 -7.56 4.25 4.85
C CYS A 251 -7.76 5.77 4.67
N ILE A 252 -8.11 6.22 3.46
CA ILE A 252 -8.43 7.63 3.19
C ILE A 252 -9.62 8.08 4.04
N SER A 253 -10.66 7.25 4.12
CA SER A 253 -11.88 7.58 4.87
C SER A 253 -11.60 7.72 6.37
N VAL A 254 -10.79 6.84 6.96
CA VAL A 254 -10.31 6.98 8.35
C VAL A 254 -9.61 8.31 8.55
N ILE A 255 -8.60 8.62 7.72
CA ILE A 255 -7.80 9.83 7.92
C ILE A 255 -8.65 11.10 7.71
N VAL A 256 -9.53 11.10 6.71
CA VAL A 256 -10.43 12.25 6.43
C VAL A 256 -11.47 12.40 7.55
N HIS A 257 -12.01 11.29 8.07
CA HIS A 257 -12.93 11.32 9.21
C HIS A 257 -12.25 11.91 10.44
N GLU A 258 -11.02 11.47 10.72
CA GLU A 258 -10.20 11.87 11.87
C GLU A 258 -9.34 13.12 11.59
N LEU A 259 -9.64 13.85 10.51
CA LEU A 259 -8.82 14.97 10.01
C LEU A 259 -8.90 16.18 10.93
N TYR A 260 -8.10 16.14 11.98
CA TYR A 260 -8.12 17.14 13.04
C TYR A 260 -6.85 17.96 13.12
N SER A 261 -5.72 17.46 12.61
CA SER A 261 -4.40 18.08 12.77
C SER A 261 -3.54 18.02 11.50
N VAL A 262 -2.43 18.76 11.48
CA VAL A 262 -1.46 18.75 10.38
C VAL A 262 -0.76 17.41 10.19
N GLU A 263 -0.67 16.60 11.25
CA GLU A 263 -0.15 15.23 11.19
C GLU A 263 -1.08 14.30 10.40
N HIS A 264 -2.41 14.46 10.53
CA HIS A 264 -3.38 13.74 9.73
C HIS A 264 -3.31 14.17 8.25
N LEU A 265 -3.10 15.47 7.99
CA LEU A 265 -2.84 15.96 6.63
C LEU A 265 -1.57 15.34 6.04
N GLU A 266 -0.53 15.18 6.85
CA GLU A 266 0.70 14.51 6.42
C GLU A 266 0.47 13.03 6.10
N ALA A 267 -0.26 12.31 6.95
CA ALA A 267 -0.62 10.92 6.68
C ALA A 267 -1.42 10.78 5.38
N LEU A 268 -2.40 11.67 5.15
CA LEU A 268 -3.18 11.68 3.92
C LEU A 268 -2.30 11.97 2.69
N ARG A 269 -1.41 12.98 2.79
CA ARG A 269 -0.46 13.32 1.73
C ARG A 269 0.42 12.13 1.37
N VAL A 270 1.01 11.48 2.37
CA VAL A 270 1.87 10.30 2.21
C VAL A 270 1.12 9.13 1.58
N LEU A 271 -0.09 8.82 2.05
CA LEU A 271 -0.90 7.75 1.47
C LEU A 271 -1.20 8.00 -0.01
N ILE A 272 -1.57 9.23 -0.35
CA ILE A 272 -1.87 9.67 -1.72
C ILE A 272 -0.61 9.57 -2.59
N GLU A 273 0.52 10.08 -2.11
CA GLU A 273 1.80 10.06 -2.83
C GLU A 273 2.24 8.62 -3.16
N HIS A 274 2.21 7.73 -2.16
CA HIS A 274 2.67 6.35 -2.32
C HIS A 274 1.69 5.44 -3.07
N SER A 275 0.37 5.71 -3.02
CA SER A 275 -0.61 4.98 -3.84
C SER A 275 -0.60 5.39 -5.33
N GLN A 276 0.09 6.49 -5.66
CA GLN A 276 0.31 7.00 -7.01
C GLN A 276 -0.99 7.30 -7.79
N ALA A 277 -0.84 7.65 -9.07
CA ALA A 277 -1.95 7.90 -9.98
C ALA A 277 -2.85 6.64 -10.18
N GLY A 278 -2.32 5.43 -9.94
CA GLY A 278 -3.04 4.17 -10.12
C GLY A 278 -4.30 4.06 -9.25
N PHE A 279 -4.31 4.73 -8.10
CA PHE A 279 -5.50 4.81 -7.27
C PHE A 279 -6.55 5.75 -7.89
N TRP A 280 -6.13 6.88 -8.43
CA TRP A 280 -7.01 7.95 -8.88
C TRP A 280 -7.53 7.80 -10.31
N CYS A 281 -6.85 6.96 -11.10
CA CYS A 281 -7.15 6.75 -12.50
C CYS A 281 -7.53 5.29 -12.78
N VAL A 282 -8.12 5.06 -13.95
CA VAL A 282 -8.28 3.74 -14.57
C VAL A 282 -7.40 3.71 -15.81
N THR A 283 -6.69 2.61 -16.02
CA THR A 283 -5.95 2.39 -17.26
C THR A 283 -6.91 1.86 -18.32
N ASP A 284 -7.02 2.56 -19.44
CA ASP A 284 -7.83 2.10 -20.57
C ASP A 284 -7.13 0.99 -21.39
N ASN A 285 -7.79 0.52 -22.44
CA ASN A 285 -7.22 -0.51 -23.32
C ASN A 285 -5.94 -0.07 -24.05
N SER A 286 -5.68 1.23 -24.14
CA SER A 286 -4.48 1.80 -24.76
C SER A 286 -3.31 1.96 -23.79
N GLY A 287 -3.54 1.67 -22.50
CA GLY A 287 -2.56 1.90 -21.44
C GLY A 287 -2.57 3.34 -20.91
N GLN A 288 -3.51 4.19 -21.36
CA GLN A 288 -3.65 5.57 -20.92
C GLN A 288 -4.39 5.62 -19.57
N MET A 289 -3.88 6.41 -18.64
CA MET A 289 -4.53 6.64 -17.34
C MET A 289 -5.60 7.72 -17.47
N LEU A 290 -6.85 7.37 -17.19
CA LEU A 290 -8.01 8.26 -17.23
C LEU A 290 -8.49 8.53 -15.79
N PRO A 291 -8.61 9.79 -15.36
CA PRO A 291 -8.99 10.12 -13.99
C PRO A 291 -10.45 9.74 -13.70
N ILE A 292 -10.70 9.24 -12.48
CA ILE A 292 -12.04 8.92 -12.00
C ILE A 292 -12.68 10.16 -11.39
N GLU A 293 -13.24 11.03 -12.25
CA GLU A 293 -13.71 12.36 -11.83
C GLU A 293 -14.68 12.33 -10.63
N GLY A 294 -15.60 11.36 -10.60
CA GLY A 294 -16.54 11.19 -9.47
C GLY A 294 -15.83 10.97 -8.13
N MET A 295 -14.74 10.20 -8.12
CA MET A 295 -13.97 9.93 -6.90
C MET A 295 -13.22 11.18 -6.43
N PHE A 296 -12.66 11.98 -7.34
CA PHE A 296 -12.06 13.27 -7.01
C PHE A 296 -13.10 14.21 -6.39
N ARG A 297 -14.26 14.39 -7.04
CA ARG A 297 -15.32 15.28 -6.54
C ARG A 297 -15.79 14.89 -5.14
N LYS A 298 -16.05 13.61 -4.90
CA LYS A 298 -16.47 13.11 -3.59
C LYS A 298 -15.41 13.35 -2.52
N PHE A 299 -14.16 12.96 -2.80
CA PHE A 299 -13.05 13.21 -1.88
C PHE A 299 -12.90 14.71 -1.56
N LEU A 300 -12.89 15.57 -2.57
CA LEU A 300 -12.71 17.01 -2.41
C LEU A 300 -13.83 17.65 -1.59
N SER A 301 -15.08 17.22 -1.77
CA SER A 301 -16.23 17.68 -0.98
C SER A 301 -16.03 17.41 0.51
N HIS A 302 -15.70 16.15 0.87
CA HIS A 302 -15.47 15.75 2.27
C HIS A 302 -14.24 16.42 2.86
N PHE A 303 -13.15 16.45 2.09
CA PHE A 303 -11.90 17.06 2.48
C PHE A 303 -12.07 18.56 2.75
N ALA A 304 -12.74 19.30 1.86
CA ALA A 304 -12.99 20.73 2.03
C ALA A 304 -13.80 21.04 3.30
N GLY A 305 -14.85 20.24 3.57
CA GLY A 305 -15.64 20.36 4.81
C GLY A 305 -14.78 20.20 6.07
N LYS A 306 -13.91 19.19 6.11
CA LYS A 306 -12.99 18.95 7.24
C LYS A 306 -11.94 20.05 7.38
N ILE A 307 -11.39 20.55 6.28
CA ILE A 307 -10.44 21.68 6.31
C ILE A 307 -11.09 22.94 6.89
N GLU A 308 -12.35 23.22 6.57
CA GLU A 308 -13.06 24.37 7.14
C GLU A 308 -13.21 24.25 8.66
N VAL A 309 -13.58 23.06 9.16
CA VAL A 309 -13.63 22.79 10.60
C VAL A 309 -12.25 22.98 11.24
N MET A 310 -11.18 22.52 10.60
CA MET A 310 -9.81 22.72 11.09
C MET A 310 -9.42 24.20 11.16
N LYS A 311 -9.90 25.07 10.25
CA LYS A 311 -9.58 26.52 10.28
C LYS A 311 -10.00 27.22 11.56
N HIS A 312 -11.06 26.73 12.20
CA HIS A 312 -11.57 27.31 13.44
C HIS A 312 -10.81 26.83 14.69
N LYS A 313 -9.91 25.84 14.58
CA LYS A 313 -9.13 25.33 15.71
C LYS A 313 -7.91 26.22 16.00
N LYS A 314 -7.68 26.48 17.29
CA LYS A 314 -6.52 27.29 17.76
C LYS A 314 -5.19 26.54 17.70
N GLN A 315 -5.23 25.21 17.88
CA GLN A 315 -4.06 24.34 17.85
C GLN A 315 -4.20 23.41 16.64
N LEU A 316 -3.22 23.42 15.74
CA LEU A 316 -3.25 22.64 14.50
C LEU A 316 -2.33 21.40 14.53
N SER A 317 -1.39 21.33 15.47
CA SER A 317 -0.50 20.16 15.65
C SER A 317 -0.80 19.43 16.95
N VAL A 318 -0.86 18.09 16.87
CA VAL A 318 -1.00 17.23 18.07
C VAL A 318 0.29 17.11 18.86
N ILE A 319 1.47 17.23 18.23
CA ILE A 319 2.78 17.18 18.92
C ILE A 319 3.09 18.50 19.67
N GLY A 320 2.22 19.51 19.57
CA GLY A 320 2.38 20.76 20.29
C GLY A 320 3.55 21.60 19.78
N ARG A 321 3.95 21.42 18.51
CA ARG A 321 4.91 22.34 17.88
C ARG A 321 4.29 23.73 17.87
N ALA A 322 4.83 24.64 18.68
CA ALA A 322 4.36 26.01 18.81
C ALA A 322 4.33 26.79 17.47
N THR A 323 5.00 26.24 16.45
CA THR A 323 5.12 26.79 15.10
C THR A 323 4.13 26.23 14.09
N ALA A 324 3.31 25.24 14.44
CA ALA A 324 2.27 24.73 13.54
C ALA A 324 1.18 25.80 13.38
N ASN A 325 1.42 26.68 12.42
CA ASN A 325 0.60 27.83 12.11
C ASN A 325 -0.32 27.51 10.91
N SER A 326 -1.23 28.42 10.60
CA SER A 326 -2.10 28.31 9.43
C SER A 326 -1.33 28.08 8.14
N GLN A 327 -0.10 28.60 8.03
CA GLN A 327 0.75 28.44 6.85
C GLN A 327 1.20 26.99 6.63
N GLU A 328 1.54 26.23 7.68
CA GLU A 328 1.90 24.81 7.55
C GLU A 328 0.71 23.98 7.03
N ARG A 329 -0.47 24.20 7.63
CA ARG A 329 -1.72 23.58 7.16
C ARG A 329 -1.98 23.92 5.69
N ASP A 330 -1.94 25.20 5.35
CA ASP A 330 -2.24 25.67 3.99
C ASP A 330 -1.21 25.15 2.97
N GLY A 331 0.05 24.97 3.38
CA GLY A 331 1.08 24.30 2.60
C GLY A 331 0.73 22.85 2.28
N LYS A 332 0.40 22.05 3.30
CA LYS A 332 0.02 20.64 3.12
C LYS A 332 -1.26 20.47 2.30
N VAL A 333 -2.27 21.31 2.53
CA VAL A 333 -3.50 21.32 1.72
C VAL A 333 -3.16 21.61 0.26
N ARG A 334 -2.31 22.60 0.00
CA ARG A 334 -1.88 22.92 -1.36
C ARG A 334 -1.16 21.75 -2.02
N GLU A 335 -0.22 21.10 -1.34
CA GLU A 335 0.51 19.93 -1.86
C GLU A 335 -0.44 18.80 -2.26
N ILE A 336 -1.44 18.48 -1.43
CA ILE A 336 -2.47 17.48 -1.75
C ILE A 336 -3.25 17.89 -3.01
N LEU A 337 -3.73 19.12 -3.07
CA LEU A 337 -4.51 19.60 -4.22
C LEU A 337 -3.68 19.65 -5.51
N ASP A 338 -2.40 19.99 -5.42
CA ASP A 338 -1.50 20.07 -6.56
C ASP A 338 -1.20 18.66 -7.11
N MET A 339 -1.00 17.65 -6.25
CA MET A 339 -0.87 16.24 -6.67
C MET A 339 -2.13 15.77 -7.42
N LEU A 340 -3.30 16.02 -6.83
CA LEU A 340 -4.58 15.62 -7.44
C LEU A 340 -4.84 16.34 -8.77
N SER A 341 -4.46 17.62 -8.87
CA SER A 341 -4.56 18.38 -10.13
C SER A 341 -3.65 17.83 -11.22
N GLY A 342 -2.44 17.40 -10.84
CA GLY A 342 -1.48 16.77 -11.75
C GLY A 342 -2.06 15.52 -12.41
N TRP A 343 -2.77 14.69 -11.66
CA TRP A 343 -3.40 13.47 -12.19
C TRP A 343 -4.71 13.72 -12.93
N LEU A 344 -5.50 14.70 -12.49
CA LEU A 344 -6.73 15.09 -13.18
C LEU A 344 -6.45 15.79 -14.53
N GLY A 345 -5.24 16.35 -14.71
CA GLY A 345 -4.87 17.13 -15.90
C GLY A 345 -5.48 18.53 -15.93
N ARG A 346 -6.14 18.96 -14.85
CA ARG A 346 -6.70 20.31 -14.65
C ARG A 346 -6.74 20.66 -13.16
N ASP A 347 -6.91 21.94 -12.85
CA ASP A 347 -7.00 22.42 -11.47
C ASP A 347 -8.24 21.84 -10.77
N VAL A 348 -8.02 21.05 -9.70
CA VAL A 348 -9.10 20.46 -8.90
C VAL A 348 -9.96 21.49 -8.19
N ARG A 349 -9.50 22.73 -8.05
CA ARG A 349 -10.27 23.83 -7.43
C ARG A 349 -11.44 24.29 -8.31
N GLN A 350 -11.51 23.79 -9.55
CA GLN A 350 -12.62 24.02 -10.48
C GLN A 350 -13.72 22.96 -10.35
N LEU A 351 -13.47 21.86 -9.63
CA LEU A 351 -14.45 20.83 -9.28
C LEU A 351 -15.28 21.28 -8.08
#